data_AF-A0A1U7CVB3-F1
#
_entry.id   AF-A0A1U7CVB3-F1
#
_cell.length_a   1.000
_cell.length_b   1.000
_cell.length_c   1.000
_cell.angle_alpha   90.00
_cell.angle_beta   90.00
_cell.angle_gamma   90.00
#
_symmetry.space_group_name_H-M   'P 1'
#
loop_
_entity.id
_entity.type
_entity.pdbx_description
1 polymer ?
#
loop_
_entity_poly.entity_id
_entity_poly.type
_entity_poly.pdbx_seq_one_letter_code
_entity_poly.pdbx_strand_id
1 'polypeptide(L)'
;MVYRRLGPWSLALIVLIGIGSSTSRASGINFTGNVETDFPQSDESTQIVPVNANPNDIGQSQWITDNKWVSGWSVKDIRFSWDQKNDVLYVGINNWANPNGVIAPFGQANGNPAGTPETYDPSHLGYGNANSDKSVAVMFSRTDPVNVDQPGSPVMIAGVPADKSKNGPGTDGFNISTVDTTRSDSGLGYMFGKSLMGTTSDSLTGNLAYDPSPAHPQLEFAIKNFSKVFDPTKPFWIEMYAGSGIDGVAGESHISYKVPRLAPQETPEPTTILAWTLMSGGIAWRVRSKKRAKV
;
A
#
# COMPACT_ATOMS: atom_id res chain seq x y z
N MET A 1 28.29 -40.20 46.51
CA MET A 1 27.79 -38.97 45.87
C MET A 1 27.54 -39.24 44.40
N VAL A 2 26.28 -39.23 43.95
CA VAL A 2 25.93 -39.49 42.54
C VAL A 2 25.96 -38.17 41.78
N TYR A 3 26.99 -37.98 40.93
CA TYR A 3 27.06 -36.84 40.01
C TYR A 3 25.94 -36.97 38.96
N ARG A 4 24.79 -36.33 39.22
CA ARG A 4 23.71 -36.20 38.23
C ARG A 4 24.22 -35.31 37.09
N ARG A 5 24.64 -35.94 35.99
CA ARG A 5 25.08 -35.26 34.76
C ARG A 5 23.88 -34.53 34.11
N LEU A 6 23.58 -33.32 34.57
CA LEU A 6 22.62 -32.39 33.93
C LEU A 6 23.23 -31.63 32.73
N GLY A 7 24.51 -31.87 32.43
CA GLY A 7 25.25 -31.25 31.32
C GLY A 7 24.69 -31.49 29.91
N PRO A 8 24.35 -32.73 29.49
CA PRO A 8 24.00 -32.99 28.10
C PRO A 8 22.62 -32.44 27.69
N TRP A 9 21.66 -32.36 28.61
CA TRP A 9 20.33 -31.79 28.33
C TRP A 9 20.36 -30.29 28.03
N SER A 10 21.32 -29.56 28.60
CA SER A 10 21.49 -28.13 28.35
C SER A 10 22.03 -27.82 26.95
N LEU A 11 22.93 -28.68 26.45
CA LEU A 11 23.52 -28.55 25.12
C LEU A 11 22.54 -28.92 24.01
N ALA A 12 21.73 -29.97 24.22
CA ALA A 12 20.67 -30.35 23.29
C ALA A 12 19.63 -29.23 23.10
N LEU A 13 19.25 -28.54 24.18
CA LEU A 13 18.33 -27.40 24.10
C LEU A 13 18.92 -26.20 23.34
N ILE A 14 20.21 -25.90 23.55
CA ILE A 14 20.91 -24.82 22.82
C ILE A 14 21.06 -25.15 21.34
N VAL A 15 21.30 -26.42 20.98
CA VAL A 15 21.40 -26.87 19.59
C VAL A 15 20.02 -26.86 18.90
N LEU A 16 18.95 -27.26 19.60
CA LEU A 16 17.58 -27.21 19.07
C LEU A 16 17.06 -25.78 18.88
N ILE A 17 17.46 -24.82 19.72
CA ILE A 17 17.05 -23.42 19.60
C ILE A 17 17.99 -22.61 18.69
N GLY A 18 19.30 -22.92 18.71
CA GLY A 18 20.36 -22.13 18.06
C GLY A 18 20.62 -22.45 16.58
N ILE A 19 20.16 -23.60 16.05
CA ILE A 19 20.42 -23.99 14.65
C ILE A 19 19.17 -23.87 13.76
N GLY A 20 17.97 -23.81 14.34
CA GLY A 20 16.70 -23.90 13.59
C GLY A 20 15.81 -22.67 13.60
N SER A 21 16.13 -21.61 14.36
CA SER A 21 15.31 -20.41 14.37
C SER A 21 15.66 -19.54 13.17
N SER A 22 15.28 -19.96 11.96
CA SER A 22 15.10 -19.00 10.87
C SER A 22 14.18 -17.92 11.41
N THR A 23 14.69 -16.70 11.56
CA THR A 23 13.90 -15.54 11.96
C THR A 23 12.65 -15.53 11.09
N SER A 24 11.52 -15.92 11.67
CA SER A 24 10.24 -15.85 10.99
C SER A 24 9.98 -14.36 10.84
N ARG A 25 9.99 -13.90 9.59
CA ARG A 25 9.78 -12.50 9.19
C ARG A 25 8.27 -12.27 9.10
N ALA A 26 7.82 -11.06 9.44
CA ALA A 26 6.41 -10.69 9.43
C ALA A 26 5.69 -11.15 8.16
N SER A 27 4.45 -11.61 8.32
CA SER A 27 3.55 -11.86 7.19
C SER A 27 3.35 -10.55 6.42
N GLY A 28 3.23 -10.65 5.09
CA GLY A 28 2.89 -9.50 4.26
C GLY A 28 1.60 -8.81 4.71
N ILE A 29 1.39 -7.57 4.27
CA ILE A 29 0.25 -6.75 4.68
C ILE A 29 -1.07 -7.46 4.36
N ASN A 30 -1.95 -7.50 5.35
CA ASN A 30 -3.33 -7.95 5.21
C ASN A 30 -4.23 -6.72 5.12
N PHE A 31 -4.71 -6.42 3.91
CA PHE A 31 -5.61 -5.31 3.69
C PHE A 31 -6.91 -5.49 4.47
N THR A 32 -7.41 -4.39 5.02
CA THR A 32 -8.66 -4.30 5.78
C THR A 32 -9.60 -3.24 5.22
N GLY A 33 -9.16 -2.45 4.23
CA GLY A 33 -9.84 -1.25 3.77
C GLY A 33 -9.56 -0.03 4.64
N ASN A 34 -8.54 -0.13 5.52
CA ASN A 34 -8.06 0.94 6.39
C ASN A 34 -6.53 1.05 6.31
N VAL A 35 -6.08 1.88 5.38
CA VAL A 35 -4.69 2.18 5.06
C VAL A 35 -3.88 2.58 6.29
N GLU A 36 -4.44 3.34 7.23
CA GLU A 36 -3.67 3.74 8.42
C GLU A 36 -3.43 2.60 9.41
N THR A 37 -4.34 1.62 9.41
CA THR A 37 -4.21 0.38 10.21
C THR A 37 -3.24 -0.59 9.54
N ASP A 38 -3.32 -0.70 8.21
CA ASP A 38 -2.57 -1.69 7.43
C ASP A 38 -1.14 -1.24 7.13
N PHE A 39 -0.91 0.08 7.11
CA PHE A 39 0.38 0.74 6.93
C PHE A 39 0.65 1.71 8.09
N PRO A 40 0.93 1.18 9.30
CA PRO A 40 1.09 2.01 10.48
C PRO A 40 2.33 2.87 10.34
N GLN A 41 2.21 4.17 10.68
CA GLN A 41 3.34 5.12 10.62
C GLN A 41 4.52 4.71 11.51
N SER A 42 4.27 3.89 12.54
CA SER A 42 5.31 3.35 13.41
C SER A 42 6.17 2.26 12.76
N ASP A 43 5.75 1.70 11.62
CA ASP A 43 6.53 0.71 10.88
C ASP A 43 7.53 1.41 9.93
N GLU A 44 8.82 1.21 10.19
CA GLU A 44 9.91 1.81 9.41
C GLU A 44 9.92 1.35 7.93
N SER A 45 9.27 0.23 7.61
CA SER A 45 9.10 -0.25 6.23
C SER A 45 8.02 0.50 5.46
N THR A 46 7.14 1.23 6.15
CA THR A 46 6.08 2.03 5.53
C THR A 46 6.63 3.38 5.09
N GLN A 47 6.58 3.65 3.78
CA GLN A 47 6.84 4.97 3.22
C GLN A 47 5.53 5.71 3.02
N ILE A 48 5.42 6.91 3.60
CA ILE A 48 4.23 7.76 3.50
C ILE A 48 4.55 8.94 2.59
N VAL A 49 3.73 9.12 1.57
CA VAL A 49 3.81 10.23 0.62
C VAL A 49 2.59 11.12 0.81
N PRO A 50 2.75 12.35 1.34
CA PRO A 50 1.62 13.27 1.48
C PRO A 50 1.12 13.72 0.09
N VAL A 51 -0.19 13.87 -0.05
CA VAL A 51 -0.85 14.33 -1.28
C VAL A 51 -1.46 15.70 -1.04
N ASN A 52 -2.59 15.77 -0.32
CA ASN A 52 -3.23 17.03 0.07
C ASN A 52 -3.02 17.31 1.55
N ALA A 53 -2.72 18.57 1.88
CA ALA A 53 -2.54 19.00 3.27
C ALA A 53 -3.87 19.22 3.99
N ASN A 54 -4.95 19.49 3.24
CA ASN A 54 -6.29 19.71 3.74
C ASN A 54 -7.33 18.90 2.94
N PRO A 55 -8.42 18.43 3.58
CA PRO A 55 -9.53 17.76 2.88
C PRO A 55 -10.17 18.59 1.76
N ASN A 56 -10.02 19.91 1.75
CA ASN A 56 -10.65 20.80 0.77
C ASN A 56 -9.72 21.27 -0.35
N ASP A 57 -8.46 20.82 -0.40
CA ASP A 57 -7.47 21.30 -1.37
C ASP A 57 -7.86 21.02 -2.84
N ILE A 58 -8.63 19.95 -3.07
CA ILE A 58 -9.12 19.58 -4.40
C ILE A 58 -10.28 20.47 -4.88
N GLY A 59 -10.87 21.28 -3.99
CA GLY A 59 -12.13 21.96 -4.25
C GLY A 59 -13.33 20.99 -4.25
N GLN A 60 -14.42 21.39 -3.62
CA GLN A 60 -15.66 20.63 -3.63
C GLN A 60 -16.86 21.57 -3.59
N SER A 61 -18.00 21.09 -4.08
CA SER A 61 -19.24 21.86 -4.10
C SER A 61 -19.65 22.31 -2.70
N GLN A 62 -20.21 23.52 -2.58
CA GLN A 62 -20.56 24.13 -1.30
C GLN A 62 -21.47 23.23 -0.45
N TRP A 63 -22.42 22.53 -1.07
CA TRP A 63 -23.33 21.64 -0.35
C TRP A 63 -22.61 20.43 0.29
N ILE A 64 -21.51 19.94 -0.28
CA ILE A 64 -20.69 18.87 0.34
C ILE A 64 -20.08 19.44 1.64
N THR A 65 -19.51 20.64 1.55
CA THR A 65 -18.96 21.37 2.69
C THR A 65 -20.01 21.68 3.76
N ASP A 66 -21.21 22.13 3.37
CA ASP A 66 -22.32 22.44 4.28
C ASP A 66 -22.81 21.20 5.03
N ASN A 67 -22.80 20.04 4.37
CA ASN A 67 -23.07 18.74 5.01
C ASN A 67 -21.90 18.22 5.87
N LYS A 68 -20.79 18.96 5.94
CA LYS A 68 -19.54 18.55 6.60
C LYS A 68 -19.02 17.23 6.05
N TRP A 69 -19.20 17.02 4.75
CA TRP A 69 -18.67 15.87 4.04
C TRP A 69 -17.32 16.22 3.41
N VAL A 70 -16.58 15.17 3.08
CA VAL A 70 -15.29 15.25 2.39
C VAL A 70 -15.34 14.29 1.23
N SER A 71 -15.05 14.78 0.03
CA SER A 71 -15.04 13.95 -1.17
C SER A 71 -14.12 12.74 -1.03
N GLY A 72 -14.54 11.59 -1.55
CA GLY A 72 -13.73 10.39 -1.68
C GLY A 72 -12.52 10.55 -2.59
N TRP A 73 -12.47 11.62 -3.40
CA TRP A 73 -11.29 12.00 -4.19
C TRP A 73 -10.24 12.78 -3.41
N SER A 74 -10.55 13.24 -2.18
CA SER A 74 -9.62 14.03 -1.37
C SER A 74 -8.58 13.13 -0.70
N VAL A 75 -7.47 12.91 -1.39
CA VAL A 75 -6.40 12.03 -0.92
C VAL A 75 -5.51 12.75 0.08
N LYS A 76 -5.34 12.16 1.26
CA LYS A 76 -4.44 12.64 2.30
C LYS A 76 -3.01 12.20 2.02
N ASP A 77 -2.79 10.90 1.85
CA ASP A 77 -1.47 10.31 1.64
C ASP A 77 -1.55 8.99 0.85
N ILE A 78 -0.40 8.59 0.29
CA ILE A 78 -0.18 7.27 -0.31
C ILE A 78 0.87 6.56 0.54
N ARG A 79 0.63 5.29 0.85
CA ARG A 79 1.53 4.46 1.65
C ARG A 79 2.05 3.31 0.85
N PHE A 80 3.35 3.08 0.94
CA PHE A 80 4.05 1.99 0.26
C PHE A 80 4.74 1.11 1.29
N SER A 81 4.67 -0.20 1.09
CA SER A 81 5.50 -1.17 1.79
C SER A 81 5.92 -2.27 0.81
N TRP A 82 7.16 -2.71 0.88
CA TRP A 82 7.69 -3.73 -0.02
C TRP A 82 8.11 -4.98 0.74
N ASP A 83 7.45 -6.08 0.42
CA ASP A 83 7.84 -7.41 0.85
C ASP A 83 8.82 -7.99 -0.17
N GLN A 84 10.11 -7.89 0.18
CA GLN A 84 11.20 -8.41 -0.63
C GLN A 84 11.14 -9.94 -0.84
N LYS A 85 10.59 -10.69 0.12
CA LYS A 85 10.58 -12.16 0.06
C LYS A 85 9.61 -12.65 -1.01
N ASN A 86 8.43 -12.05 -1.05
CA ASN A 86 7.38 -12.41 -2.01
C ASN A 86 7.38 -11.51 -3.25
N ASP A 87 8.29 -10.51 -3.30
CA ASP A 87 8.38 -9.46 -4.31
C ASP A 87 7.03 -8.76 -4.54
N VAL A 88 6.45 -8.26 -3.46
CA VAL A 88 5.14 -7.59 -3.49
C VAL A 88 5.29 -6.16 -3.02
N LEU A 89 4.90 -5.22 -3.87
CA LEU A 89 4.65 -3.84 -3.46
C LEU A 89 3.20 -3.72 -3.01
N TYR A 90 3.00 -3.37 -1.75
CA TYR A 90 1.70 -2.99 -1.19
C TYR A 90 1.54 -1.48 -1.31
N VAL A 91 0.36 -1.04 -1.77
CA VAL A 91 0.00 0.36 -1.93
C VAL A 91 -1.34 0.62 -1.26
N GLY A 92 -1.38 1.59 -0.35
CA GLY A 92 -2.59 2.11 0.26
C GLY A 92 -2.79 3.58 -0.10
N ILE A 93 -3.98 3.96 -0.56
CA ILE A 93 -4.35 5.34 -0.85
C ILE A 93 -5.38 5.79 0.19
N ASN A 94 -4.94 6.68 1.07
CA ASN A 94 -5.66 7.16 2.23
C ASN A 94 -6.40 8.45 1.88
N ASN A 95 -7.72 8.45 1.87
CA ASN A 95 -8.53 9.67 1.72
C ASN A 95 -8.90 10.26 3.09
N TRP A 96 -9.19 11.56 3.09
CA TRP A 96 -9.51 12.31 4.29
C TRP A 96 -10.83 11.88 4.93
N ALA A 97 -10.83 11.79 6.27
CA ALA A 97 -12.05 11.68 7.06
C ALA A 97 -12.73 13.05 7.21
N ASN A 98 -14.05 13.03 7.36
CA ASN A 98 -14.80 14.21 7.75
C ASN A 98 -14.59 14.59 9.23
N PRO A 99 -15.11 15.72 9.72
CA PRO A 99 -14.93 16.14 11.12
C PRO A 99 -15.47 15.16 12.18
N ASN A 100 -16.34 14.21 11.79
CA ASN A 100 -16.85 13.16 12.66
C ASN A 100 -15.99 11.87 12.62
N GLY A 101 -14.88 11.87 11.89
CA GLY A 101 -14.00 10.71 11.72
C GLY A 101 -14.51 9.67 10.74
N VAL A 102 -15.51 10.00 9.91
CA VAL A 102 -16.07 9.06 8.92
C VAL A 102 -15.48 9.36 7.54
N ILE A 103 -15.09 8.31 6.83
CA ILE A 103 -14.43 8.37 5.53
C ILE A 103 -15.47 8.02 4.45
N ALA A 104 -15.58 8.85 3.42
CA ALA A 104 -16.38 8.51 2.26
C ALA A 104 -15.69 7.40 1.45
N PRO A 105 -16.43 6.48 0.82
CA PRO A 105 -15.80 5.50 -0.06
C PRO A 105 -14.92 6.16 -1.11
N PHE A 106 -13.75 5.59 -1.36
CA PHE A 106 -12.79 6.13 -2.31
C PHE A 106 -13.44 6.27 -3.68
N GLY A 107 -13.25 7.45 -4.28
CA GLY A 107 -13.88 7.80 -5.55
C GLY A 107 -15.36 8.13 -5.50
N GLN A 108 -15.91 8.38 -4.31
CA GLN A 108 -17.21 9.00 -4.16
C GLN A 108 -17.11 10.52 -4.19
N ALA A 109 -17.40 11.12 -5.34
CA ALA A 109 -17.24 12.55 -5.59
C ALA A 109 -18.04 13.41 -4.60
N ASN A 110 -19.27 13.01 -4.28
CA ASN A 110 -20.12 13.77 -3.36
C ASN A 110 -19.72 13.70 -1.89
N GLY A 111 -18.77 12.85 -1.52
CA GLY A 111 -18.30 12.69 -0.14
C GLY A 111 -19.33 12.10 0.83
N ASN A 112 -20.43 11.53 0.34
CA ASN A 112 -21.44 10.88 1.16
C ASN A 112 -20.86 9.60 1.80
N PRO A 113 -20.73 9.53 3.14
CA PRO A 113 -20.15 8.36 3.80
C PRO A 113 -20.97 7.08 3.68
N ALA A 114 -22.26 7.19 3.34
CA ALA A 114 -23.10 6.01 3.06
C ALA A 114 -22.76 5.35 1.72
N GLY A 115 -21.93 5.97 0.87
CA GLY A 115 -21.55 5.41 -0.43
C GLY A 115 -22.70 5.28 -1.41
N THR A 116 -23.73 6.11 -1.27
CA THR A 116 -24.91 6.06 -2.15
C THR A 116 -24.53 6.56 -3.55
N PRO A 117 -24.62 5.71 -4.58
CA PRO A 117 -24.25 6.10 -5.94
C PRO A 117 -25.22 7.15 -6.48
N GLU A 118 -24.69 8.09 -7.27
CA GLU A 118 -25.49 9.08 -8.00
C GLU A 118 -25.29 8.91 -9.50
N THR A 119 -26.15 9.55 -10.31
CA THR A 119 -26.04 9.45 -11.78
C THR A 119 -24.71 10.01 -12.31
N TYR A 120 -24.20 11.08 -11.69
CA TYR A 120 -22.90 11.70 -12.00
C TYR A 120 -21.73 11.06 -11.24
N ASP A 121 -22.02 10.17 -10.27
CA ASP A 121 -21.07 9.59 -9.32
C ASP A 121 -21.34 8.07 -9.20
N PRO A 122 -21.11 7.29 -10.28
CA PRO A 122 -21.42 5.86 -10.29
C PRO A 122 -20.54 5.06 -9.31
N SER A 123 -21.05 3.97 -8.75
CA SER A 123 -20.29 3.08 -7.86
C SER A 123 -19.09 2.41 -8.55
N HIS A 124 -18.27 1.69 -7.77
CA HIS A 124 -17.24 0.78 -8.26
C HIS A 124 -16.17 1.46 -9.14
N LEU A 125 -15.86 2.73 -8.87
CA LEU A 125 -14.96 3.54 -9.70
C LEU A 125 -15.37 3.53 -11.19
N GLY A 126 -16.68 3.46 -11.45
CA GLY A 126 -17.23 3.42 -12.78
C GLY A 126 -17.02 2.10 -13.53
N TYR A 127 -16.67 1.01 -12.84
CA TYR A 127 -16.55 -0.30 -13.47
C TYR A 127 -17.86 -0.71 -14.16
N GLY A 128 -17.74 -1.29 -15.35
CA GLY A 128 -18.90 -1.68 -16.18
C GLY A 128 -19.69 -0.51 -16.79
N ASN A 129 -19.36 0.74 -16.46
CA ASN A 129 -19.98 1.93 -17.03
C ASN A 129 -19.05 2.60 -18.05
N ALA A 130 -19.29 2.35 -19.34
CA ALA A 130 -18.49 2.91 -20.43
C ALA A 130 -18.51 4.45 -20.51
N ASN A 131 -19.47 5.11 -19.87
CA ASN A 131 -19.58 6.57 -19.82
C ASN A 131 -18.89 7.18 -18.59
N SER A 132 -18.36 6.36 -17.68
CA SER A 132 -17.63 6.85 -16.51
C SER A 132 -16.17 7.07 -16.86
N ASP A 133 -15.58 8.17 -16.40
CA ASP A 133 -14.14 8.44 -16.51
C ASP A 133 -13.42 8.44 -15.15
N LYS A 134 -14.14 8.15 -14.05
CA LYS A 134 -13.58 7.88 -12.73
C LYS A 134 -12.30 7.06 -12.82
N SER A 135 -11.20 7.58 -12.30
CA SER A 135 -9.92 6.91 -12.44
C SER A 135 -9.04 7.15 -11.23
N VAL A 136 -8.24 6.14 -10.94
CA VAL A 136 -7.09 6.23 -10.07
C VAL A 136 -5.91 5.70 -10.86
N ALA A 137 -4.83 6.46 -10.89
CA ALA A 137 -3.65 6.11 -11.66
C ALA A 137 -2.42 6.45 -10.84
N VAL A 138 -1.55 5.46 -10.65
CA VAL A 138 -0.23 5.62 -10.03
C VAL A 138 0.81 5.20 -11.07
N MET A 139 1.48 6.18 -11.66
CA MET A 139 2.57 5.98 -12.60
C MET A 139 3.90 5.94 -11.85
N PHE A 140 4.73 4.96 -12.17
CA PHE A 140 6.04 4.74 -11.58
C PHE A 140 7.12 5.07 -12.61
N SER A 141 8.00 5.99 -12.24
CA SER A 141 9.08 6.49 -13.09
C SER A 141 10.43 6.27 -12.41
N ARG A 142 11.47 6.02 -13.20
CA ARG A 142 12.84 5.99 -12.66
C ARG A 142 13.25 7.38 -12.21
N THR A 143 14.29 7.48 -11.41
CA THR A 143 14.98 8.76 -11.19
C THR A 143 15.73 9.15 -12.47
N ASP A 144 15.66 10.42 -12.87
CA ASP A 144 16.44 10.92 -14.01
C ASP A 144 17.95 10.81 -13.70
N PRO A 145 18.76 10.22 -14.60
CA PRO A 145 20.18 9.96 -14.35
C PRO A 145 21.05 11.23 -14.37
N VAL A 146 20.55 12.33 -14.93
CA VAL A 146 21.22 13.64 -15.01
C VAL A 146 20.75 14.55 -13.88
N ASN A 147 19.45 14.54 -13.57
CA ASN A 147 18.87 15.33 -12.48
C ASN A 147 18.04 14.45 -11.55
N VAL A 148 18.65 14.01 -10.44
CA VAL A 148 17.99 13.11 -9.49
C VAL A 148 16.72 13.70 -8.86
N ASP A 149 16.51 15.01 -8.94
CA ASP A 149 15.35 15.72 -8.41
C ASP A 149 14.26 15.93 -9.47
N GLN A 150 14.30 15.16 -10.55
CA GLN A 150 13.26 15.08 -11.57
C GLN A 150 12.86 13.63 -11.86
N PRO A 151 11.60 13.38 -12.25
CA PRO A 151 11.19 12.09 -12.77
C PRO A 151 11.93 11.80 -14.08
N GLY A 152 12.48 10.60 -14.19
CA GLY A 152 13.04 10.05 -15.41
C GLY A 152 11.97 9.33 -16.24
N SER A 153 12.40 8.37 -17.06
CA SER A 153 11.47 7.64 -17.94
C SER A 153 10.40 6.86 -17.14
N PRO A 154 9.12 7.00 -17.52
CA PRO A 154 8.05 6.16 -16.97
C PRO A 154 8.27 4.69 -17.27
N VAL A 155 7.94 3.83 -16.31
CA VAL A 155 8.12 2.38 -16.39
C VAL A 155 6.78 1.68 -16.51
N MET A 156 5.85 2.01 -15.62
CA MET A 156 4.53 1.36 -15.55
C MET A 156 3.50 2.30 -14.93
N ILE A 157 2.23 1.98 -15.11
CA ILE A 157 1.09 2.64 -14.47
C ILE A 157 0.15 1.58 -13.92
N ALA A 158 -0.36 1.82 -12.72
CA ALA A 158 -1.28 0.90 -12.02
C ALA A 158 -2.50 1.66 -11.49
N GLY A 159 -3.66 1.01 -11.50
CA GLY A 159 -4.91 1.58 -11.00
C GLY A 159 -6.10 1.26 -11.89
N VAL A 160 -7.14 2.10 -11.82
CA VAL A 160 -8.36 1.97 -12.64
C VAL A 160 -8.33 3.05 -13.71
N PRO A 161 -8.27 2.71 -15.01
CA PRO A 161 -8.19 3.70 -16.08
C PRO A 161 -9.50 4.48 -16.25
N ALA A 162 -9.38 5.70 -16.74
CA ALA A 162 -10.51 6.51 -17.19
C ALA A 162 -11.11 5.92 -18.46
N ASP A 163 -10.25 5.45 -19.38
CA ASP A 163 -10.66 4.68 -20.55
C ASP A 163 -11.04 3.24 -20.15
N LYS A 164 -12.33 3.00 -19.98
CA LYS A 164 -12.87 1.71 -19.50
C LYS A 164 -12.63 0.54 -20.45
N SER A 165 -12.25 0.80 -21.71
CA SER A 165 -11.79 -0.26 -22.63
C SER A 165 -10.44 -0.86 -22.22
N LYS A 166 -9.72 -0.20 -21.31
CA LYS A 166 -8.42 -0.62 -20.77
C LYS A 166 -8.50 -1.24 -19.37
N ASN A 167 -9.71 -1.44 -18.83
CA ASN A 167 -9.90 -2.10 -17.55
C ASN A 167 -9.30 -3.51 -17.55
N GLY A 168 -8.70 -3.93 -16.43
CA GLY A 168 -8.27 -5.31 -16.25
C GLY A 168 -9.41 -6.24 -15.78
N PRO A 169 -9.16 -7.56 -15.68
CA PRO A 169 -10.19 -8.59 -15.46
C PRO A 169 -10.80 -8.65 -14.02
N GLY A 170 -10.64 -7.60 -13.21
CA GLY A 170 -11.12 -7.54 -11.82
C GLY A 170 -12.54 -6.97 -11.68
N THR A 171 -13.12 -7.09 -10.48
CA THR A 171 -14.44 -6.53 -10.11
C THR A 171 -14.52 -5.01 -10.25
N ASP A 172 -13.37 -4.33 -10.25
CA ASP A 172 -13.28 -2.86 -10.16
C ASP A 172 -12.43 -2.27 -11.30
N GLY A 173 -12.12 -3.07 -12.33
CA GLY A 173 -11.42 -2.61 -13.53
C GLY A 173 -9.92 -2.32 -13.35
N PHE A 174 -9.31 -2.70 -12.22
CA PHE A 174 -7.89 -2.52 -11.96
C PHE A 174 -6.99 -3.13 -13.04
N ASN A 175 -5.94 -2.40 -13.42
CA ASN A 175 -4.94 -2.83 -14.38
C ASN A 175 -3.53 -2.37 -13.98
N ILE A 176 -2.53 -3.12 -14.43
CA ILE A 176 -1.12 -2.72 -14.43
C ILE A 176 -0.65 -2.78 -15.88
N SER A 177 -0.14 -1.67 -16.41
CA SER A 177 0.20 -1.56 -17.83
C SER A 177 1.48 -0.75 -18.07
N THR A 178 1.99 -0.83 -19.30
CA THR A 178 2.98 0.13 -19.80
C THR A 178 2.35 1.52 -19.85
N VAL A 179 3.18 2.56 -19.82
CA VAL A 179 2.72 3.94 -19.96
C VAL A 179 2.60 4.30 -21.44
N ASP A 180 1.43 4.80 -21.85
CA ASP A 180 1.19 5.37 -23.18
C ASP A 180 1.32 6.89 -23.13
N THR A 181 2.55 7.37 -23.37
CA THR A 181 2.87 8.80 -23.33
C THR A 181 2.26 9.60 -24.48
N THR A 182 1.74 8.93 -25.52
CA THR A 182 1.06 9.61 -26.65
C THR A 182 -0.29 10.20 -26.24
N ARG A 183 -0.80 9.81 -25.07
CA ARG A 183 -2.08 10.28 -24.49
C ARG A 183 -1.88 11.25 -23.31
N SER A 184 -0.67 11.77 -23.12
CA SER A 184 -0.35 12.68 -22.00
C SER A 184 -1.25 13.92 -21.95
N ASP A 185 -1.65 14.46 -23.10
CA ASP A 185 -2.58 15.60 -23.20
C ASP A 185 -3.98 15.29 -22.64
N SER A 186 -4.37 14.01 -22.56
CA SER A 186 -5.65 13.60 -21.95
C SER A 186 -5.57 13.42 -20.43
N GLY A 187 -4.38 13.54 -19.84
CA GLY A 187 -4.16 13.34 -18.41
C GLY A 187 -3.84 11.89 -18.02
N LEU A 188 -3.35 11.74 -16.79
CA LEU A 188 -2.74 10.50 -16.31
C LEU A 188 -3.68 9.29 -16.34
N GLY A 189 -4.98 9.49 -16.03
CA GLY A 189 -6.00 8.44 -16.06
C GLY A 189 -6.19 7.76 -17.44
N TYR A 190 -5.72 8.40 -18.52
CA TYR A 190 -5.83 7.89 -19.90
C TYR A 190 -4.52 7.29 -20.44
N MET A 191 -3.41 7.36 -19.68
CA MET A 191 -2.09 6.92 -20.12
C MET A 191 -1.85 5.40 -19.96
N PHE A 192 -2.89 4.61 -19.75
CA PHE A 192 -2.79 3.15 -19.65
C PHE A 192 -2.57 2.53 -21.04
N GLY A 193 -1.40 1.91 -21.23
CA GLY A 193 -0.99 1.27 -22.47
C GLY A 193 -1.30 -0.23 -22.50
N LYS A 194 -0.30 -1.04 -22.88
CA LYS A 194 -0.42 -2.50 -22.95
C LYS A 194 -0.38 -3.09 -21.54
N SER A 195 -1.33 -3.95 -21.19
CA SER A 195 -1.32 -4.63 -19.90
C SER A 195 -0.03 -5.43 -19.70
N LEU A 196 0.55 -5.28 -18.51
CA LEU A 196 1.68 -6.05 -17.98
C LEU A 196 1.21 -7.20 -17.09
N MET A 197 -0.10 -7.31 -16.88
CA MET A 197 -0.70 -8.39 -16.11
C MET A 197 -0.71 -9.68 -16.91
N GLY A 198 -0.38 -10.79 -16.26
CA GLY A 198 -0.38 -12.11 -16.89
C GLY A 198 -0.32 -13.23 -15.87
N THR A 199 -0.35 -14.47 -16.36
CA THR A 199 -0.37 -15.68 -15.53
C THR A 199 0.99 -16.37 -15.43
N THR A 200 2.03 -15.83 -16.08
CA THR A 200 3.38 -16.40 -16.04
C THR A 200 4.15 -15.91 -14.82
N SER A 201 5.19 -16.64 -14.42
CA SER A 201 6.08 -16.27 -13.29
C SER A 201 6.82 -14.94 -13.49
N ASP A 202 6.92 -14.47 -14.72
CA ASP A 202 7.59 -13.20 -15.07
C ASP A 202 6.60 -12.05 -15.31
N SER A 203 5.29 -12.35 -15.29
CA SER A 203 4.25 -11.33 -15.43
C SER A 203 4.00 -10.64 -14.09
N LEU A 204 3.61 -9.36 -14.14
CA LEU A 204 3.06 -8.71 -12.96
C LEU A 204 1.68 -9.29 -12.67
N THR A 205 1.29 -9.30 -11.41
CA THR A 205 -0.10 -9.55 -11.01
C THR A 205 -0.49 -8.58 -9.92
N GLY A 206 -1.77 -8.24 -9.88
CA GLY A 206 -2.31 -7.32 -8.88
C GLY A 206 -3.81 -7.22 -9.00
N ASN A 207 -4.43 -6.76 -7.93
CA ASN A 207 -5.86 -6.51 -7.83
C ASN A 207 -6.09 -5.46 -6.74
N LEU A 208 -7.19 -4.71 -6.84
CA LEU A 208 -7.70 -4.01 -5.66
C LEU A 208 -8.06 -5.05 -4.61
N ALA A 209 -7.76 -4.73 -3.36
CA ALA A 209 -8.12 -5.53 -2.21
C ALA A 209 -9.63 -5.58 -2.02
N TYR A 210 -10.25 -4.41 -2.19
CA TYR A 210 -11.67 -4.18 -2.03
C TYR A 210 -12.17 -3.22 -3.09
N ASP A 211 -13.41 -3.43 -3.47
CA ASP A 211 -14.25 -2.42 -4.08
C ASP A 211 -14.61 -1.36 -3.03
N PRO A 212 -14.26 -0.07 -3.24
CA PRO A 212 -14.49 0.96 -2.24
C PRO A 212 -15.95 1.04 -1.78
N SER A 213 -16.16 0.93 -0.47
CA SER A 213 -17.48 0.89 0.14
C SER A 213 -17.44 1.47 1.57
N PRO A 214 -18.58 1.72 2.23
CA PRO A 214 -18.54 2.20 3.62
C PRO A 214 -17.80 1.29 4.60
N ALA A 215 -17.73 -0.02 4.31
CA ALA A 215 -16.99 -0.99 5.14
C ALA A 215 -15.48 -1.01 4.82
N HIS A 216 -15.12 -0.68 3.58
CA HIS A 216 -13.74 -0.61 3.09
C HIS A 216 -13.55 0.69 2.31
N PRO A 217 -13.52 1.85 2.98
CA PRO A 217 -13.65 3.13 2.31
C PRO A 217 -12.38 3.56 1.59
N GLN A 218 -11.23 2.94 1.87
CA GLN A 218 -9.95 3.32 1.30
C GLN A 218 -9.50 2.34 0.22
N LEU A 219 -8.64 2.82 -0.68
CA LEU A 219 -8.19 2.03 -1.80
C LEU A 219 -6.86 1.37 -1.48
N GLU A 220 -6.80 0.06 -1.64
CA GLU A 220 -5.60 -0.73 -1.36
C GLU A 220 -5.39 -1.74 -2.49
N PHE A 221 -4.13 -1.94 -2.88
CA PHE A 221 -3.78 -2.95 -3.86
C PHE A 221 -2.34 -3.41 -3.70
N ALA A 222 -2.06 -4.57 -4.29
CA ALA A 222 -0.73 -5.14 -4.34
C ALA A 222 -0.27 -5.34 -5.78
N ILE A 223 1.03 -5.17 -6.01
CA ILE A 223 1.72 -5.50 -7.26
C ILE A 223 2.77 -6.55 -6.95
N LYS A 224 2.53 -7.78 -7.39
CA LYS A 224 3.50 -8.87 -7.31
C LYS A 224 4.49 -8.80 -8.46
N ASN A 225 5.68 -9.34 -8.22
CA ASN A 225 6.81 -9.32 -9.13
C ASN A 225 7.29 -7.89 -9.45
N PHE A 226 7.10 -6.94 -8.52
CA PHE A 226 7.41 -5.53 -8.74
C PHE A 226 8.89 -5.31 -9.09
N SER A 227 9.79 -6.07 -8.46
CA SER A 227 11.24 -5.99 -8.71
C SER A 227 11.65 -6.32 -10.15
N LYS A 228 10.78 -6.99 -10.92
CA LYS A 228 11.05 -7.37 -12.32
C LYS A 228 11.05 -6.19 -13.27
N VAL A 229 10.28 -5.14 -12.96
CA VAL A 229 10.16 -3.94 -13.79
C VAL A 229 10.78 -2.71 -13.13
N PHE A 230 10.85 -2.71 -11.80
CA PHE A 230 11.30 -1.58 -11.00
C PHE A 230 12.31 -2.02 -9.94
N ASP A 231 13.32 -1.23 -9.58
CA ASP A 231 14.22 -1.57 -8.48
C ASP A 231 13.77 -0.84 -7.19
N PRO A 232 13.07 -1.51 -6.25
CA PRO A 232 12.53 -0.89 -5.04
C PRO A 232 13.62 -0.45 -4.05
N THR A 233 14.87 -0.89 -4.24
CA THR A 233 16.01 -0.51 -3.39
C THR A 233 16.61 0.85 -3.78
N LYS A 234 16.16 1.44 -4.89
CA LYS A 234 16.55 2.76 -5.36
C LYS A 234 15.40 3.76 -5.20
N PRO A 235 15.69 5.07 -5.08
CA PRO A 235 14.67 6.09 -5.15
C PRO A 235 13.95 6.07 -6.51
N PHE A 236 12.68 6.41 -6.48
CA PHE A 236 11.85 6.48 -7.68
C PHE A 236 10.82 7.59 -7.59
N TRP A 237 10.20 7.87 -8.73
CA TRP A 237 9.16 8.87 -8.80
C TRP A 237 7.82 8.19 -8.97
N ILE A 238 6.82 8.75 -8.29
CA ILE A 238 5.44 8.48 -8.58
C ILE A 238 4.78 9.74 -9.12
N GLU A 239 3.86 9.54 -10.03
CA GLU A 239 2.82 10.52 -10.35
C GLU A 239 1.48 9.86 -10.07
N MET A 240 0.60 10.53 -9.35
CA MET A 240 -0.72 10.01 -9.03
C MET A 240 -1.81 10.96 -9.49
N TYR A 241 -2.91 10.36 -9.94
CA TYR A 241 -4.18 10.99 -10.24
C TYR A 241 -5.30 10.20 -9.58
N ALA A 242 -6.25 10.89 -8.95
CA ALA A 242 -7.50 10.31 -8.48
C ALA A 242 -8.63 11.31 -8.70
N GLY A 243 -9.61 10.97 -9.54
CA GLY A 243 -10.69 11.89 -9.89
C GLY A 243 -11.54 11.42 -11.05
N SER A 244 -12.44 12.31 -11.49
CA SER A 244 -13.37 12.11 -12.60
C SER A 244 -13.63 13.46 -13.26
N GLY A 245 -13.32 13.61 -14.54
CA GLY A 245 -13.51 14.88 -15.25
C GLY A 245 -14.98 15.20 -15.53
N ILE A 246 -15.91 14.26 -15.30
CA ILE A 246 -17.35 14.44 -15.54
C ILE A 246 -18.20 14.50 -14.27
N ASP A 247 -17.64 14.28 -13.08
CA ASP A 247 -18.45 14.28 -11.86
C ASP A 247 -18.99 15.69 -11.50
N GLY A 248 -18.23 16.73 -11.86
CA GLY A 248 -18.62 18.14 -11.75
C GLY A 248 -18.88 18.64 -10.34
N VAL A 249 -18.61 17.85 -9.29
CA VAL A 249 -18.95 18.20 -7.90
C VAL A 249 -17.76 18.28 -6.97
N ALA A 250 -16.65 17.63 -7.31
CA ALA A 250 -15.38 17.69 -6.59
C ALA A 250 -14.23 17.75 -7.62
N GLY A 251 -13.13 18.39 -7.26
CA GLY A 251 -11.94 18.32 -8.08
C GLY A 251 -11.17 17.02 -7.85
N GLU A 252 -9.96 16.99 -8.37
CA GLU A 252 -9.13 15.81 -8.44
C GLU A 252 -7.87 15.93 -7.58
N SER A 253 -7.34 14.80 -7.12
CA SER A 253 -6.05 14.75 -6.45
C SER A 253 -4.93 14.46 -7.45
N HIS A 254 -3.87 15.24 -7.36
CA HIS A 254 -2.66 15.06 -8.16
C HIS A 254 -1.42 15.20 -7.29
N ILE A 255 -0.41 14.37 -7.54
CA ILE A 255 0.92 14.55 -6.95
C ILE A 255 2.00 14.04 -7.90
N SER A 256 3.17 14.69 -7.87
CA SER A 256 4.43 14.13 -8.37
C SER A 256 5.42 14.11 -7.21
N TYR A 257 5.95 12.94 -6.86
CA TYR A 257 6.75 12.78 -5.66
C TYR A 257 7.89 11.78 -5.83
N LYS A 258 9.05 12.13 -5.28
CA LYS A 258 10.22 11.25 -5.20
C LYS A 258 10.09 10.35 -3.97
N VAL A 259 9.66 9.12 -4.19
CA VAL A 259 9.67 8.08 -3.16
C VAL A 259 11.12 7.71 -2.86
N PRO A 260 11.57 7.80 -1.59
CA PRO A 260 12.87 7.29 -1.22
C PRO A 260 12.92 5.77 -1.44
N ARG A 261 14.10 5.17 -1.31
CA ARG A 261 14.22 3.70 -1.38
C ARG A 261 13.25 3.04 -0.39
N LEU A 262 12.61 1.95 -0.79
CA LEU A 262 11.78 1.17 0.13
C LEU A 262 12.68 0.28 0.97
N ALA A 263 12.54 0.38 2.30
CA ALA A 263 13.20 -0.55 3.20
C ALA A 263 12.50 -1.91 3.10
N PRO A 264 13.24 -3.02 3.01
CA PRO A 264 12.62 -4.35 3.08
C PRO A 264 11.87 -4.51 4.39
N GLN A 265 10.66 -5.08 4.33
CA GLN A 265 9.95 -5.49 5.54
C GLN A 265 10.72 -6.64 6.24
N GLU A 266 11.50 -6.30 7.27
CA GLU A 266 12.33 -7.26 8.05
C GLU A 266 11.83 -7.50 9.48
N THR A 267 10.63 -7.04 9.84
CA THR A 267 10.11 -7.11 11.21
C THR A 267 10.10 -8.56 11.74
N PRO A 268 10.82 -8.87 12.84
CA PRO A 268 10.81 -10.20 13.45
C PRO A 268 9.40 -10.49 13.99
N GLU A 269 8.85 -11.66 13.68
CA GLU A 269 7.56 -12.04 14.24
C GLU A 269 7.58 -12.09 15.78
N PRO A 270 6.43 -11.89 16.45
CA PRO A 270 6.32 -11.96 17.91
C PRO A 270 6.90 -13.25 18.51
N THR A 271 6.82 -14.37 17.78
CA THR A 271 7.39 -15.66 18.15
C THR A 271 8.92 -15.62 18.27
N THR A 272 9.59 -14.86 17.38
CA THR A 272 11.03 -14.63 17.43
C THR A 272 11.41 -13.82 18.67
N ILE A 273 10.65 -12.77 18.99
CA ILE A 273 10.86 -11.95 20.20
C ILE A 273 10.63 -12.79 21.46
N LEU A 274 9.59 -13.62 21.48
CA LEU A 274 9.30 -14.54 22.59
C LEU A 274 10.45 -15.54 22.77
N ALA A 275 10.95 -16.14 21.69
CA ALA A 275 12.09 -17.06 21.74
C ALA A 275 13.34 -16.38 22.33
N TRP A 276 13.66 -15.15 21.91
CA TRP A 276 14.77 -14.38 22.46
C TRP A 276 14.57 -14.05 23.95
N THR A 277 13.34 -13.73 24.35
CA THR A 277 12.99 -13.43 25.74
C THR A 277 13.11 -14.67 26.63
N LEU A 278 12.65 -15.83 26.15
CA LEU A 278 12.79 -17.10 26.87
C LEU A 278 14.25 -17.54 26.98
N MET A 279 15.03 -17.38 25.92
CA MET A 279 16.48 -17.68 25.95
C MET A 279 17.22 -16.81 26.95
N SER A 280 17.03 -15.49 26.88
CA SER A 280 17.68 -14.54 27.80
C SER A 280 17.24 -14.77 29.25
N GLY A 281 15.95 -15.01 29.49
CA GLY A 281 15.40 -15.38 30.80
C GLY A 281 16.01 -16.69 31.35
N GLY A 282 16.13 -17.72 30.51
CA GLY A 282 16.73 -19.00 30.88
C GLY A 282 18.22 -18.88 31.25
N ILE A 283 18.98 -18.09 30.50
CA ILE A 283 20.39 -17.78 30.79
C ILE A 283 20.51 -17.04 32.13
N ALA A 284 19.70 -15.99 32.33
CA ALA A 284 19.70 -15.20 33.57
C ALA A 284 19.36 -16.06 34.79
N TRP A 285 18.35 -16.93 34.70
CA TRP A 285 17.98 -17.87 35.75
C TRP A 285 19.13 -18.83 36.10
N ARG A 286 19.80 -19.39 35.08
CA ARG A 286 20.94 -20.30 35.28
C ARG A 286 22.13 -19.61 35.96
N VAL A 287 22.41 -18.36 35.62
CA VAL A 287 23.47 -17.58 36.28
C VAL A 287 23.10 -17.32 37.74
N ARG A 288 21.84 -17.00 38.03
CA ARG A 288 21.35 -16.73 39.39
C ARG A 288 21.36 -17.99 40.27
N SER A 289 20.96 -19.14 39.75
CA SER A 289 20.95 -20.41 40.50
C SER A 289 22.36 -20.87 40.87
N LYS A 290 23.35 -20.69 39.98
CA LYS A 290 24.77 -20.96 40.29
C LYS A 290 25.34 -20.07 41.39
N LYS A 291 24.89 -18.81 41.50
CA LYS A 291 25.32 -17.92 42.59
C LYS A 291 24.72 -18.33 43.94
N ARG A 292 23.47 -18.80 43.96
CA ARG A 292 22.81 -19.30 45.18
C ARG A 292 23.41 -20.60 45.72
N ALA A 293 23.87 -21.49 44.85
CA ALA A 293 24.50 -22.74 45.25
C ALA A 293 25.93 -22.60 45.84
N LYS A 294 26.47 -21.37 45.88
CA LYS A 294 27.80 -21.05 46.46
C LYS A 294 27.71 -20.38 47.85
N VAL A 295 26.51 -20.23 48.39
CA VAL A 295 26.23 -19.79 49.76
C VAL A 295 25.71 -21.00 50.52
#